data_AF-A0A349UR82-F1
#
_entry.id   AF-A0A349UR82-F1
#
_cell.length_a   1.000
_cell.length_b   1.000
_cell.length_c   1.000
_cell.angle_alpha   90.00
_cell.angle_beta   90.00
_cell.angle_gamma   90.00
#
_symmetry.space_group_name_H-M   'P 1'
#
loop_
_entity.id
_entity.type
_entity.pdbx_description
1 polymer ?
#
loop_
_entity_poly.entity_id
_entity_poly.type
_entity_poly.pdbx_seq_one_letter_code
_entity_poly.pdbx_strand_id
1 'polypeptide(L)'
;MLCYVNTPAIVRQLYPLSLLGGSMGTNLLVSQGGVEGGVLWPLPMSRLEKYLTPEISVVSFDDKGITLEGYSAGPSLTTGLPAAAALGTSISLPALGRARQTAKQTVSASNLRSLSVGMMMYAADNGDRLPPDLDAMVKPYLGSHTKLLVSPLSGRPEPRMVDGKIVGEIDYVFVCPGIKMSEVKSPAEILMLYERPENYGGAGTNAAFLDGHVEHLSREEFFKVLEKTKAALKKSPENEKNSPQDF
;
A
#
# COMPACT_ATOMS: atom_id res chain seq x y z
N MET A 1 -17.01 -6.21 -0.85
CA MET A 1 -17.62 -5.19 -1.72
C MET A 1 -19.12 -5.38 -1.70
N LEU A 2 -19.88 -4.33 -1.44
CA LEU A 2 -21.35 -4.35 -1.46
C LEU A 2 -21.85 -3.69 -2.75
N CYS A 3 -22.73 -4.37 -3.47
CA CYS A 3 -23.35 -3.88 -4.68
C CYS A 3 -24.87 -3.84 -4.48
N TYR A 4 -25.47 -2.72 -4.86
CA TYR A 4 -26.90 -2.46 -4.75
C TYR A 4 -27.47 -2.15 -6.12
N VAL A 5 -28.51 -2.89 -6.51
CA VAL A 5 -29.22 -2.68 -7.77
C VAL A 5 -30.69 -2.40 -7.47
N ASN A 6 -31.15 -1.21 -7.86
CA ASN A 6 -32.55 -0.83 -7.70
C ASN A 6 -33.40 -1.39 -8.87
N THR A 7 -33.71 -2.68 -8.78
CA THR A 7 -34.50 -3.40 -9.80
C THR A 7 -35.84 -2.72 -10.10
N PRO A 8 -36.64 -2.26 -9.12
CA PRO A 8 -37.90 -1.54 -9.41
C PRO A 8 -37.70 -0.29 -10.28
N ALA A 9 -36.66 0.50 -10.01
CA ALA A 9 -36.39 1.72 -10.78
C ALA A 9 -35.97 1.41 -12.22
N ILE A 10 -35.12 0.40 -12.41
CA ILE A 10 -34.66 -0.01 -13.75
C ILE A 10 -35.83 -0.55 -14.57
N VAL A 11 -36.67 -1.41 -13.98
CA VAL A 11 -37.83 -1.96 -14.69
C VAL A 11 -38.82 -0.86 -15.04
N ARG A 12 -39.10 0.11 -14.14
CA ARG A 12 -39.95 1.27 -14.47
C ARG A 12 -39.46 2.06 -15.69
N GLN A 13 -38.15 2.22 -15.81
CA GLN A 13 -37.55 2.98 -16.91
C GLN A 13 -37.59 2.22 -18.24
N LEU A 14 -37.43 0.90 -18.21
CA LEU A 14 -37.42 0.05 -19.41
C LEU A 14 -38.80 -0.48 -19.80
N TYR A 15 -39.78 -0.43 -18.89
CA TYR A 15 -41.13 -0.94 -19.11
C TYR A 15 -41.83 -0.31 -20.34
N PRO A 16 -41.75 1.02 -20.60
CA PRO A 16 -42.31 1.62 -21.81
C PRO A 16 -41.71 1.05 -23.11
N LEU A 17 -40.40 0.76 -23.12
CA LEU A 17 -39.74 0.15 -24.27
C LEU A 17 -40.19 -1.30 -24.47
N SER A 18 -40.40 -2.04 -23.37
CA SER A 18 -40.93 -3.40 -23.44
C SER A 18 -42.38 -3.44 -23.95
N LEU A 19 -43.20 -2.45 -23.57
CA LEU A 19 -44.56 -2.29 -24.08
C LEU A 19 -44.58 -1.97 -25.57
N LEU A 20 -43.68 -1.09 -26.01
CA LEU A 20 -43.51 -0.76 -27.42
C LEU A 20 -43.09 -1.99 -28.23
N GLY A 21 -42.09 -2.74 -27.76
CA GLY A 21 -41.64 -3.97 -28.41
C GLY A 21 -42.73 -5.05 -28.45
N GLY A 22 -43.46 -5.22 -27.35
CA GLY A 22 -44.56 -6.18 -27.25
C GLY A 22 -45.73 -5.82 -28.19
N SER A 23 -46.09 -4.54 -28.29
CA SER A 23 -47.14 -4.09 -29.20
C SER A 23 -46.74 -4.25 -30.67
N MET A 24 -45.48 -3.93 -31.02
CA MET A 24 -44.95 -4.15 -32.36
C MET A 24 -44.92 -5.64 -32.72
N GLY A 25 -44.44 -6.50 -31.83
CA GLY A 25 -44.40 -7.95 -32.04
C GLY A 25 -45.80 -8.56 -32.17
N THR A 26 -46.75 -8.12 -31.34
CA THR A 26 -48.15 -8.55 -31.42
C THR A 26 -48.78 -8.13 -32.74
N ASN A 27 -48.59 -6.88 -33.16
CA ASN A 27 -49.12 -6.38 -34.44
C ASN A 27 -48.52 -7.15 -35.64
N LEU A 28 -47.24 -7.49 -35.59
CA LEU A 28 -46.59 -8.32 -36.62
C LEU A 28 -47.18 -9.74 -36.65
N LEU A 29 -47.39 -10.37 -35.50
CA LEU A 29 -48.00 -11.70 -35.43
C LEU A 29 -49.44 -11.73 -35.95
N VAL A 30 -50.23 -10.71 -35.61
CA VAL A 30 -51.59 -10.53 -36.15
C VAL A 30 -51.56 -10.34 -37.67
N SER A 31 -50.60 -9.55 -38.19
CA SER A 31 -50.47 -9.35 -39.64
C SER A 31 -50.11 -10.60 -40.44
N GLN A 32 -49.55 -11.63 -39.78
CA GLN A 32 -49.16 -12.90 -40.39
C GLN A 32 -50.21 -14.02 -40.21
N GLY A 33 -51.42 -13.68 -39.77
CA GLY A 33 -52.51 -14.64 -39.55
C GLY A 33 -52.42 -15.41 -38.23
N GLY A 34 -51.59 -14.96 -37.29
CA GLY A 34 -51.51 -15.47 -35.93
C GLY A 34 -52.74 -15.06 -35.10
N VAL A 35 -53.13 -15.96 -34.19
CA VAL A 35 -54.31 -15.94 -33.31
C VAL A 35 -54.75 -14.54 -32.85
N GLU A 36 -56.04 -14.22 -33.00
CA GLU A 36 -56.73 -13.13 -32.29
C GLU A 36 -56.80 -13.45 -30.78
N GLY A 37 -55.68 -13.27 -30.08
CA GLY A 37 -55.54 -13.44 -28.65
C GLY A 37 -54.73 -12.29 -28.11
N GLY A 38 -55.42 -11.32 -27.50
CA GLY A 38 -54.87 -10.02 -27.11
C GLY A 38 -53.53 -10.09 -26.38
N VAL A 39 -52.72 -9.05 -26.63
CA VAL A 39 -51.46 -8.66 -25.97
C VAL A 39 -50.90 -9.76 -25.06
N LEU A 40 -50.20 -10.72 -25.66
CA LEU A 40 -49.24 -11.53 -24.93
C LEU A 40 -48.06 -10.60 -24.62
N TRP A 41 -48.10 -10.01 -23.41
CA TRP A 41 -46.97 -9.38 -22.68
C TRP A 41 -46.82 -7.84 -22.74
N PRO A 42 -46.46 -7.14 -21.62
CA PRO A 42 -46.24 -7.60 -20.24
C PRO A 42 -47.42 -7.29 -19.28
N LEU A 43 -47.39 -7.94 -18.10
CA LEU A 43 -48.28 -7.64 -16.96
C LEU A 43 -48.28 -6.14 -16.63
N PRO A 44 -49.39 -5.57 -16.10
CA PRO A 44 -49.43 -4.19 -15.65
C PRO A 44 -48.31 -3.90 -14.64
N MET A 45 -47.66 -2.74 -14.77
CA MET A 45 -46.57 -2.35 -13.87
C MET A 45 -46.96 -2.46 -12.39
N SER A 46 -48.19 -2.10 -12.04
CA SER A 46 -48.74 -2.20 -10.68
C SER A 46 -48.81 -3.63 -10.11
N ARG A 47 -48.84 -4.66 -10.97
CA ARG A 47 -48.69 -6.06 -10.54
C ARG A 47 -47.23 -6.47 -10.46
N LEU A 48 -46.39 -6.03 -11.40
CA LEU A 48 -44.96 -6.35 -11.41
C LEU A 48 -44.24 -5.77 -10.19
N GLU A 49 -44.54 -4.52 -9.83
CA GLU A 49 -43.91 -3.85 -8.68
C GLU A 49 -44.07 -4.60 -7.35
N LYS A 50 -45.14 -5.38 -7.19
CA LYS A 50 -45.36 -6.20 -5.98
C LYS A 50 -44.33 -7.31 -5.81
N TYR A 51 -43.66 -7.70 -6.89
CA TYR A 51 -42.67 -8.77 -6.92
C TYR A 51 -41.26 -8.27 -7.27
N LEU A 52 -41.10 -6.96 -7.53
CA LEU A 52 -39.81 -6.36 -7.75
C LEU A 52 -39.27 -5.86 -6.41
N THR A 53 -38.12 -6.41 -6.02
CA THR A 53 -37.37 -5.92 -4.87
C THR A 53 -35.99 -5.46 -5.33
N PRO A 54 -35.38 -4.50 -4.63
CA PRO A 54 -33.98 -4.21 -4.84
C PRO A 54 -33.12 -5.45 -4.59
N GLU A 55 -32.09 -5.63 -5.40
CA GLU A 55 -31.11 -6.69 -5.22
C GLU A 55 -29.91 -6.14 -4.45
N ILE A 56 -29.49 -6.88 -3.41
CA ILE A 56 -28.24 -6.63 -2.70
C ILE A 56 -27.35 -7.83 -2.92
N SER A 57 -26.14 -7.58 -3.42
CA SER A 57 -25.10 -8.60 -3.50
C SER A 57 -23.87 -8.16 -2.71
N VAL A 58 -23.26 -9.11 -2.04
CA VAL A 58 -22.05 -8.92 -1.25
C VAL A 58 -21.02 -9.92 -1.73
N VAL A 59 -19.84 -9.40 -2.06
CA VAL A 59 -18.65 -10.20 -2.30
C VAL A 59 -17.75 -10.02 -1.08
N SER A 60 -17.47 -11.09 -0.35
CA SER A 60 -16.55 -11.07 0.77
C SER A 60 -15.38 -12.03 0.53
N PHE A 61 -14.27 -11.74 1.21
CA PHE A 61 -13.00 -12.44 1.03
C PHE A 61 -12.42 -12.71 2.41
N ASP A 62 -12.01 -13.95 2.64
CA ASP A 62 -11.28 -14.38 3.83
C ASP A 62 -10.15 -15.35 3.44
N ASP A 63 -9.44 -15.88 4.43
CA ASP A 63 -8.36 -16.85 4.21
C ASP A 63 -8.85 -18.18 3.60
N LYS A 64 -10.18 -18.40 3.54
CA LYS A 64 -10.81 -19.62 3.03
C LYS A 64 -11.35 -19.47 1.61
N GLY A 65 -11.46 -18.25 1.08
CA GLY A 65 -11.78 -18.00 -0.32
C GLY A 65 -12.65 -16.77 -0.56
N ILE A 66 -13.45 -16.85 -1.61
CA ILE A 66 -14.34 -15.78 -2.06
C ILE A 66 -15.77 -16.26 -1.86
N THR A 67 -16.55 -15.52 -1.07
CA THR A 67 -17.98 -15.79 -0.92
C THR A 67 -18.78 -14.74 -1.67
N LEU A 68 -19.76 -15.22 -2.44
CA LEU A 68 -20.72 -14.39 -3.15
C LEU A 68 -22.09 -14.69 -2.55
N GLU A 69 -22.67 -13.69 -1.88
CA GLU A 69 -24.01 -13.78 -1.34
C GLU A 69 -24.90 -12.75 -2.02
N GLY A 70 -26.09 -13.17 -2.44
CA GLY A 70 -27.07 -12.32 -3.11
C GLY A 70 -28.45 -12.51 -2.51
N TYR A 71 -29.11 -11.41 -2.17
CA TYR A 71 -30.48 -11.39 -1.67
C TYR A 71 -31.37 -10.67 -2.68
N SER A 72 -32.39 -11.38 -3.17
CA SER A 72 -33.45 -10.84 -4.04
C SER A 72 -34.77 -11.60 -3.83
N ALA A 73 -35.92 -10.93 -4.00
CA ALA A 73 -37.25 -11.53 -3.84
C ALA A 73 -37.89 -11.94 -5.18
N GLY A 74 -37.16 -12.66 -6.03
CA GLY A 74 -37.69 -13.19 -7.29
C GLY A 74 -36.60 -13.82 -8.19
N PRO A 75 -36.96 -14.32 -9.40
CA PRO A 75 -35.96 -14.71 -10.40
C PRO A 75 -35.17 -13.46 -10.77
N SER A 76 -33.94 -13.34 -10.25
CA SER A 76 -33.09 -12.20 -10.54
C SER A 76 -32.77 -12.16 -12.04
N LEU A 77 -33.10 -11.06 -12.71
CA LEU A 77 -32.70 -10.78 -14.09
C LEU A 77 -31.25 -10.28 -14.17
N THR A 78 -30.59 -10.14 -13.03
CA THR A 78 -29.31 -9.45 -12.84
C THR A 78 -28.25 -10.33 -12.19
N THR A 79 -28.55 -11.60 -11.86
CA THR A 79 -27.68 -12.57 -11.15
C THR A 79 -26.32 -12.81 -11.82
N GLY A 80 -26.15 -12.49 -13.10
CA GLY A 80 -24.87 -12.61 -13.82
C GLY A 80 -23.90 -11.43 -13.59
N LEU A 81 -24.40 -10.25 -13.23
CA LEU A 81 -23.59 -9.03 -13.08
C LEU A 81 -22.69 -9.04 -11.81
N PRO A 82 -23.15 -9.50 -10.64
CA PRO A 82 -22.30 -9.64 -9.46
C PRO A 82 -21.16 -10.64 -9.67
N ALA A 83 -21.40 -11.72 -10.41
CA ALA A 83 -20.40 -12.74 -10.72
C ALA A 83 -19.24 -12.18 -11.57
N ALA A 84 -19.56 -11.36 -12.58
CA ALA A 84 -18.53 -10.70 -13.40
C ALA A 84 -17.69 -9.69 -12.61
N ALA A 85 -18.31 -8.88 -11.74
CA ALA A 85 -17.61 -7.94 -10.86
C ALA A 85 -16.75 -8.66 -9.80
N ALA A 86 -17.22 -9.79 -9.27
CA ALA A 86 -16.49 -10.62 -8.32
C ALA A 86 -15.23 -11.27 -8.94
N LEU A 87 -15.32 -11.76 -10.18
CA LEU A 87 -14.17 -12.33 -10.89
C LEU A 87 -13.11 -11.28 -11.25
N GLY A 88 -13.53 -10.06 -11.65
CA GLY A 88 -12.60 -8.97 -11.93
C GLY A 88 -11.88 -8.47 -10.67
N THR A 89 -12.59 -8.40 -9.54
CA THR A 89 -12.02 -7.95 -8.27
C THR A 89 -11.12 -9.02 -7.64
N SER A 90 -11.46 -10.30 -7.74
CA SER A 90 -10.67 -11.38 -7.15
C SER A 90 -9.26 -11.52 -7.75
N ILE A 91 -9.12 -11.36 -9.06
CA ILE A 91 -7.81 -11.40 -9.73
C ILE A 91 -6.99 -10.13 -9.41
N SER A 92 -7.66 -8.98 -9.25
CA SER A 92 -7.00 -7.70 -9.02
C SER A 92 -6.49 -7.52 -7.59
N LEU A 93 -7.10 -8.17 -6.60
CA LEU A 93 -6.78 -7.97 -5.17
C LEU A 93 -5.38 -8.47 -4.78
N PRO A 94 -4.91 -9.67 -5.16
CA PRO A 94 -3.53 -10.10 -4.89
C PRO A 94 -2.50 -9.19 -5.57
N ALA A 95 -2.79 -8.75 -6.80
CA ALA A 95 -1.94 -7.81 -7.51
C ALA A 95 -1.86 -6.45 -6.80
N LEU A 96 -2.99 -5.96 -6.27
CA LEU A 96 -3.05 -4.71 -5.50
C LEU A 96 -2.31 -4.82 -4.16
N GLY A 97 -2.40 -5.97 -3.48
CA GLY A 97 -1.65 -6.24 -2.25
C GLY A 97 -0.14 -6.16 -2.49
N ARG A 98 0.36 -6.86 -3.51
CA ARG A 98 1.77 -6.80 -3.93
C ARG A 98 2.18 -5.38 -4.35
N ALA A 99 1.36 -4.70 -5.15
CA ALA A 99 1.63 -3.33 -5.59
C ALA A 99 1.73 -2.35 -4.41
N ARG A 100 0.85 -2.47 -3.40
CA ARG A 100 0.94 -1.66 -2.17
C ARG A 100 2.21 -1.97 -1.38
N GLN A 101 2.61 -3.24 -1.28
CA GLN A 101 3.85 -3.61 -0.60
C GLN A 101 5.07 -3.03 -1.31
N THR A 102 5.16 -3.16 -2.64
CA THR A 102 6.24 -2.54 -3.44
C THR A 102 6.25 -1.03 -3.28
N ALA A 103 5.09 -0.37 -3.31
CA ALA A 103 5.00 1.07 -3.09
C ALA A 103 5.52 1.48 -1.70
N LYS A 104 5.18 0.72 -0.65
CA LYS A 104 5.72 0.94 0.71
C LYS A 104 7.25 0.79 0.75
N GLN A 105 7.81 -0.21 0.06
CA GLN A 105 9.26 -0.40 -0.04
C GLN A 105 9.95 0.78 -0.75
N THR A 106 9.34 1.31 -1.82
CA THR A 106 9.83 2.50 -2.52
C THR A 106 9.78 3.74 -1.63
N VAL A 107 8.69 3.94 -0.87
CA VAL A 107 8.60 5.04 0.10
C VAL A 107 9.68 4.90 1.17
N SER A 108 9.94 3.69 1.66
CA SER A 108 11.01 3.50 2.65
C SER A 108 12.41 3.83 2.09
N ALA A 109 12.70 3.43 0.84
CA ALA A 109 13.94 3.81 0.17
C ALA A 109 14.05 5.34 0.01
N SER A 110 12.93 6.01 -0.29
CA SER A 110 12.87 7.47 -0.35
C SER A 110 13.13 8.12 1.02
N ASN A 111 12.56 7.60 2.10
CA ASN A 111 12.81 8.08 3.46
C ASN A 111 14.30 7.96 3.82
N LEU A 112 14.93 6.80 3.54
CA LEU A 112 16.38 6.62 3.73
C LEU A 112 17.20 7.63 2.94
N ARG A 113 16.79 7.94 1.70
CA ARG A 113 17.46 8.96 0.89
C ARG A 113 17.30 10.37 1.48
N SER A 114 16.13 10.70 2.01
CA SER A 114 15.92 11.98 2.69
C SER A 114 16.77 12.08 3.97
N LEU A 115 16.87 10.99 4.73
CA LEU A 115 17.73 10.92 5.91
C LEU A 115 19.21 11.04 5.55
N SER A 116 19.66 10.36 4.50
CA SER A 116 21.06 10.43 4.03
C SER A 116 21.43 11.85 3.57
N VAL A 117 20.54 12.52 2.84
CA VAL A 117 20.73 13.92 2.45
C VAL A 117 20.79 14.83 3.68
N GLY A 118 19.92 14.65 4.67
CA GLY A 118 19.96 15.42 5.92
C GLY A 118 21.27 15.24 6.69
N MET A 119 21.82 14.02 6.71
CA MET A 119 23.13 13.72 7.29
C MET A 119 24.28 14.41 6.54
N MET A 120 24.22 14.42 5.21
CA MET A 120 25.22 15.11 4.39
C MET A 120 25.18 16.62 4.57
N MET A 121 23.99 17.20 4.70
CA MET A 121 23.83 18.63 5.01
C MET A 121 24.43 18.96 6.38
N TYR A 122 24.16 18.12 7.39
CA TYR A 122 24.81 18.26 8.70
C TYR A 122 26.33 18.20 8.56
N ALA A 123 26.87 17.22 7.84
CA ALA A 123 28.31 17.08 7.66
C ALA A 123 28.93 18.29 6.95
N ALA A 124 28.27 18.82 5.92
CA ALA A 124 28.72 20.02 5.20
C ALA A 124 28.89 21.22 6.14
N ASP A 125 27.98 21.40 7.11
CA ASP A 125 28.04 22.50 8.08
C ASP A 125 28.99 22.21 9.26
N ASN A 126 29.29 20.94 9.54
CA ASN A 126 30.03 20.50 10.73
C ASN A 126 31.44 19.94 10.40
N GLY A 127 32.09 20.49 9.37
CA GLY A 127 33.48 20.15 9.05
C GLY A 127 33.67 18.72 8.53
N ASP A 128 32.72 18.27 7.71
CA ASP A 128 32.64 16.95 7.09
C ASP A 128 32.45 15.80 8.09
N ARG A 129 31.91 16.12 9.27
CA ARG A 129 31.62 15.16 10.34
C ARG A 129 30.13 14.83 10.38
N LEU A 130 29.81 13.55 10.31
CA LEU A 130 28.45 13.06 10.47
C LEU A 130 27.88 13.39 11.86
N PRO A 131 26.54 13.47 12.00
CA PRO A 131 25.94 13.78 13.28
C PRO A 131 26.26 12.68 14.32
N PRO A 132 26.33 13.01 15.61
CA PRO A 132 26.53 12.02 16.68
C PRO A 132 25.29 11.15 16.89
N ASP A 133 24.10 11.69 16.64
CA ASP A 133 22.82 11.03 16.76
C ASP A 133 21.80 11.62 15.77
N LEU A 134 20.65 10.94 15.60
CA LEU A 134 19.59 11.44 14.73
C LEU A 134 18.93 12.70 15.29
N ASP A 135 18.90 12.87 16.62
CA ASP A 135 18.34 14.04 17.29
C ASP A 135 19.01 15.35 16.83
N ALA A 136 20.34 15.35 16.73
CA ALA A 136 21.11 16.52 16.31
C ALA A 136 20.78 17.02 14.90
N MET A 137 20.33 16.14 13.99
CA MET A 137 20.07 16.52 12.60
C MET A 137 18.58 16.73 12.28
N VAL A 138 17.67 16.05 12.97
CA VAL A 138 16.24 16.00 12.58
C VAL A 138 15.57 17.37 12.68
N LYS A 139 15.86 18.14 13.73
CA LYS A 139 15.30 19.49 13.88
C LYS A 139 15.87 20.50 12.87
N PRO A 140 17.19 20.67 12.74
CA PRO A 140 17.77 21.69 11.83
C PRO A 140 17.65 21.35 10.34
N TYR A 141 17.77 20.08 9.95
CA TYR A 141 17.87 19.69 8.53
C TYR A 141 16.62 19.01 7.99
N LEU A 142 15.80 18.41 8.85
CA LEU A 142 14.56 17.72 8.44
C LEU A 142 13.30 18.43 8.93
N GLY A 143 13.41 19.66 9.46
CA GLY A 143 12.25 20.47 9.85
C GLY A 143 11.36 19.83 10.92
N SER A 144 11.91 18.92 11.75
CA SER A 144 11.15 18.11 12.70
C SER A 144 10.13 17.14 12.06
N HIS A 145 10.30 16.77 10.79
CA HIS A 145 9.48 15.76 10.11
C HIS A 145 9.80 14.34 10.57
N THR A 146 9.31 13.96 11.76
CA THR A 146 9.52 12.66 12.41
C THR A 146 8.93 11.47 11.66
N LYS A 147 7.96 11.69 10.77
CA LYS A 147 7.40 10.66 9.89
C LYS A 147 8.44 9.94 9.04
N LEU A 148 9.55 10.60 8.72
CA LEU A 148 10.65 10.00 7.96
C LEU A 148 11.43 8.96 8.76
N LEU A 149 11.24 8.89 10.08
CA LEU A 149 11.95 7.98 10.99
C LEU A 149 11.26 6.61 11.14
N VAL A 150 10.06 6.46 10.56
CA VAL A 150 9.27 5.23 10.61
C VAL A 150 9.06 4.69 9.20
N SER A 151 9.20 3.37 9.08
CA SER A 151 8.94 2.67 7.85
C SER A 151 7.43 2.51 7.63
N PRO A 152 6.92 2.72 6.40
CA PRO A 152 5.54 2.42 6.06
C PRO A 152 5.20 0.91 6.15
N LEU A 153 6.22 0.04 6.29
CA LEU A 153 6.08 -1.41 6.46
C LEU A 153 5.87 -1.83 7.91
N SER A 154 6.38 -1.08 8.89
CA SER A 154 6.35 -1.49 10.31
C SER A 154 4.98 -1.34 10.96
N GLY A 155 4.18 -0.37 10.51
CA GLY A 155 2.91 -0.02 11.15
C GLY A 155 3.07 0.63 12.52
N ARG A 156 4.30 1.00 12.91
CA ARG A 156 4.59 1.69 14.17
C ARG A 156 3.98 3.11 14.18
N PRO A 157 3.62 3.64 15.36
CA PRO A 157 3.19 5.03 15.49
C PRO A 157 4.35 5.97 15.18
N GLU A 158 4.03 7.16 14.65
CA GLU A 158 5.02 8.20 14.39
C GLU A 158 5.68 8.69 15.70
N PRO A 159 7.02 8.76 15.79
CA PRO A 159 7.75 9.35 16.89
C PRO A 159 7.42 10.83 17.04
N ARG A 160 7.64 11.37 18.23
CA ARG A 160 7.44 12.80 18.51
C ARG A 160 8.74 13.45 18.89
N MET A 161 8.92 14.70 18.50
CA MET A 161 9.98 15.54 19.05
C MET A 161 9.49 16.15 20.36
N VAL A 162 10.15 15.83 21.47
CA VAL A 162 9.90 16.42 22.79
C VAL A 162 11.22 16.98 23.31
N ASP A 163 11.27 18.28 23.60
CA ASP A 163 12.47 18.99 24.07
C ASP A 163 13.73 18.77 23.21
N GLY A 164 13.53 18.64 21.89
CA GLY A 164 14.61 18.42 20.92
C GLY A 164 15.10 16.98 20.82
N LYS A 165 14.48 16.03 21.51
CA LYS A 165 14.78 14.59 21.42
C LYS A 165 13.67 13.83 20.74
N ILE A 166 14.03 12.78 20.00
CA ILE A 166 13.06 11.84 19.44
C ILE A 166 12.54 10.93 20.56
N VAL A 167 11.22 10.93 20.75
CA VAL A 167 10.50 10.03 21.65
C VAL A 167 9.62 9.11 20.82
N GLY A 168 10.00 7.83 20.77
CA GLY A 168 9.30 6.79 20.02
C GLY A 168 10.25 5.77 19.40
N GLU A 169 9.70 4.71 18.85
CA GLU A 169 10.49 3.72 18.11
C GLU A 169 10.83 4.20 16.71
N ILE A 170 12.10 4.07 16.33
CA ILE A 170 12.60 4.38 14.99
C ILE A 170 12.94 3.10 14.22
N ASP A 171 12.63 3.11 12.93
CA ASP A 171 12.85 1.99 12.01
C ASP A 171 14.20 2.06 11.29
N TYR A 172 14.79 3.24 11.21
CA TYR A 172 16.07 3.46 10.55
C TYR A 172 17.18 3.53 11.58
N VAL A 173 18.13 2.61 11.48
CA VAL A 173 19.25 2.46 12.38
C VAL A 173 20.48 3.13 11.78
N PHE A 174 21.10 4.00 12.57
CA PHE A 174 22.30 4.72 12.19
C PHE A 174 23.56 4.01 12.71
N VAL A 175 24.55 3.82 11.83
CA VAL A 175 25.72 2.94 12.09
C VAL A 175 27.01 3.74 12.27
N CYS A 176 27.07 4.97 11.77
CA CYS A 176 28.29 5.75 11.67
C CYS A 176 28.21 7.09 12.43
N PRO A 177 27.95 7.09 13.75
CA PRO A 177 27.85 8.33 14.50
C PRO A 177 29.19 9.06 14.59
N GLY A 178 29.19 10.36 14.31
CA GLY A 178 30.32 11.26 14.58
C GLY A 178 31.57 11.06 13.71
N ILE A 179 31.55 10.17 12.73
CA ILE A 179 32.71 9.93 11.87
C ILE A 179 32.94 11.07 10.90
N LYS A 180 34.20 11.31 10.53
CA LYS A 180 34.56 12.27 9.49
C LYS A 180 34.57 11.59 8.12
N MET A 181 33.72 12.05 7.20
CA MET A 181 33.53 11.40 5.90
C MET A 181 34.84 11.38 5.07
N SER A 182 35.64 12.45 5.14
CA SER A 182 36.95 12.56 4.49
C SER A 182 37.96 11.49 4.92
N GLU A 183 37.81 10.90 6.11
CA GLU A 183 38.75 9.90 6.63
C GLU A 183 38.37 8.47 6.23
N VAL A 184 37.17 8.28 5.68
CA VAL A 184 36.67 6.96 5.30
C VAL A 184 37.17 6.56 3.93
N LYS A 185 37.87 5.43 3.87
CA LYS A 185 38.25 4.80 2.61
C LYS A 185 37.02 4.10 2.01
N SER A 186 36.76 4.34 0.72
CA SER A 186 35.65 3.77 -0.04
C SER A 186 34.25 4.04 0.54
N PRO A 187 33.76 5.31 0.54
CA PRO A 187 32.45 5.66 1.10
C PRO A 187 31.25 4.87 0.53
N ALA A 188 31.31 4.48 -0.75
CA ALA A 188 30.27 3.68 -1.40
C ALA A 188 30.13 2.25 -0.83
N GLU A 189 31.10 1.75 -0.06
CA GLU A 189 31.04 0.40 0.52
C GLU A 189 30.69 0.40 2.00
N ILE A 190 30.54 1.59 2.60
CA ILE A 190 30.34 1.76 4.04
C ILE A 190 28.89 2.16 4.29
N LEU A 191 28.22 1.35 5.10
CA LEU A 191 26.81 1.50 5.40
C LEU A 191 26.61 2.59 6.45
N MET A 192 25.81 3.60 6.12
CA MET A 192 25.51 4.73 6.99
C MET A 192 24.22 4.51 7.78
N LEU A 193 23.15 4.16 7.07
CA LEU A 193 21.82 3.92 7.62
C LEU A 193 21.25 2.62 7.05
N TYR A 194 20.44 1.92 7.82
CA TYR A 194 19.64 0.83 7.28
C TYR A 194 18.27 0.76 7.96
N GLU A 195 17.29 0.23 7.25
CA GLU A 195 16.00 -0.09 7.85
C GLU A 195 16.07 -1.42 8.62
N ARG A 196 15.36 -1.53 9.75
CA ARG A 196 15.22 -2.78 10.50
C ARG A 196 14.79 -3.95 9.58
N PRO A 197 15.60 -5.02 9.44
CA PRO A 197 15.27 -6.15 8.57
C PRO A 197 13.97 -6.88 8.95
N GLU A 198 13.51 -6.74 10.20
CA GLU A 198 12.22 -7.27 10.65
C GLU A 198 11.04 -6.75 9.79
N ASN A 199 11.12 -5.52 9.28
CA ASN A 199 10.06 -4.91 8.46
C ASN A 199 9.88 -5.60 7.10
N TYR A 200 10.86 -6.39 6.67
CA TYR A 200 10.84 -7.18 5.42
C TYR A 200 10.65 -8.69 5.67
N GLY A 201 10.28 -9.09 6.90
CA GLY A 201 10.21 -10.50 7.27
C GLY A 201 11.59 -11.20 7.22
N GLY A 202 12.69 -10.44 7.32
CA GLY A 202 14.05 -10.96 7.33
C GLY A 202 14.60 -11.41 5.99
N ALA A 203 13.94 -11.09 4.86
CA ALA A 203 14.42 -11.41 3.51
C ALA A 203 15.56 -10.49 3.03
N GLY A 204 15.62 -9.27 3.55
CA GLY A 204 16.57 -8.23 3.14
C GLY A 204 16.23 -6.91 3.82
N THR A 205 16.88 -5.83 3.40
CA THR A 205 16.53 -4.48 3.87
C THR A 205 17.03 -3.40 2.91
N ASN A 206 16.41 -2.22 2.97
CA ASN A 206 16.97 -1.04 2.35
C ASN A 206 18.10 -0.48 3.22
N ALA A 207 19.21 -0.12 2.59
CA ALA A 207 20.36 0.50 3.24
C ALA A 207 20.84 1.72 2.45
N ALA A 208 21.30 2.74 3.16
CA ALA A 208 21.97 3.90 2.60
C ALA A 208 23.45 3.87 2.95
N PHE A 209 24.30 4.22 1.99
CA PHE A 209 25.74 4.22 2.11
C PHE A 209 26.27 5.64 2.32
N LEU A 210 27.53 5.79 2.72
CA LEU A 210 28.12 7.10 3.04
C LEU A 210 28.21 8.05 1.85
N ASP A 211 28.26 7.53 0.62
CA ASP A 211 28.19 8.34 -0.60
C ASP A 211 26.74 8.76 -0.96
N GLY A 212 25.75 8.34 -0.17
CA GLY A 212 24.35 8.76 -0.25
C GLY A 212 23.48 7.93 -1.19
N HIS A 213 24.02 6.92 -1.86
CA HIS A 213 23.16 5.99 -2.60
C HIS A 213 22.40 5.08 -1.63
N VAL A 214 21.27 4.59 -2.12
CA VAL A 214 20.37 3.71 -1.37
C VAL A 214 20.17 2.47 -2.22
N GLU A 215 20.33 1.31 -1.63
CA GLU A 215 20.18 0.02 -2.30
C GLU A 215 19.37 -0.94 -1.43
N HIS A 216 18.62 -1.82 -2.08
CA HIS A 216 17.96 -2.94 -1.40
C HIS A 216 18.91 -4.13 -1.36
N LEU A 217 19.35 -4.52 -0.17
CA LEU A 217 20.27 -5.62 0.04
C LEU A 217 19.51 -6.89 0.42
N SER A 218 19.90 -8.02 -0.16
CA SER A 218 19.48 -9.31 0.36
C SER A 218 20.00 -9.51 1.79
N ARG A 219 19.40 -10.45 2.54
CA ARG A 219 19.83 -10.76 3.91
C ARG A 219 21.35 -11.02 4.01
N GLU A 220 21.89 -11.83 3.10
CA GLU A 220 23.30 -12.23 3.12
C GLU A 220 24.23 -11.05 2.81
N GLU A 221 23.90 -10.25 1.79
CA GLU A 221 24.63 -9.04 1.43
C GLU A 221 24.61 -8.03 2.57
N PHE A 222 23.45 -7.81 3.19
CA PHE A 222 23.30 -6.91 4.32
C PHE A 222 24.25 -7.29 5.47
N PHE A 223 24.26 -8.55 5.92
CA PHE A 223 25.16 -8.96 7.01
C PHE A 223 26.63 -8.84 6.60
N LYS A 224 26.99 -9.17 5.36
CA LYS A 224 28.36 -9.04 4.86
C LYS A 224 28.82 -7.58 4.85
N VAL A 225 27.99 -6.67 4.36
CA VAL A 225 28.28 -5.22 4.32
C VAL A 225 28.32 -4.64 5.72
N LEU A 226 27.42 -5.06 6.61
CA LEU A 226 27.38 -4.62 8.00
C LEU A 226 28.65 -5.01 8.76
N GLU A 227 29.12 -6.26 8.61
CA GLU A 227 30.36 -6.72 9.25
C GLU A 227 31.59 -5.99 8.70
N LYS A 228 31.64 -5.76 7.37
CA LYS A 228 32.69 -4.95 6.74
C LYS A 228 32.70 -3.51 7.29
N THR A 229 31.53 -2.91 7.42
CA THR A 229 31.34 -1.56 7.97
C THR A 229 31.83 -1.49 9.42
N LYS A 230 31.38 -2.41 10.29
CA LYS A 230 31.86 -2.49 11.68
C LYS A 230 33.37 -2.65 11.78
N ALA A 231 33.97 -3.49 10.93
CA ALA A 231 35.41 -3.71 10.90
C ALA A 231 36.18 -2.45 10.44
N ALA A 232 35.63 -1.66 9.51
CA ALA A 232 36.20 -0.40 9.08
C ALA A 232 36.12 0.68 10.18
N LEU A 233 34.99 0.75 10.90
CA LEU A 233 34.78 1.69 12.00
C LEU A 233 35.70 1.40 13.19
N LYS A 234 35.92 0.12 13.54
CA LYS A 234 36.87 -0.27 14.60
C LYS A 234 38.33 0.12 14.30
N LYS A 235 38.69 0.30 13.03
CA LYS A 235 40.04 0.70 12.60
C LYS A 235 40.23 2.22 12.54
N SER A 236 39.18 3.01 12.73
CA SER A 236 39.30 4.48 12.76
C SER A 236 39.83 4.95 14.13
N PRO A 237 40.82 5.86 14.17
CA PRO A 237 41.65 6.14 15.35
C PRO A 237 40.91 6.81 16.53
N GLU A 238 39.65 7.23 16.39
CA GLU A 238 38.89 7.80 17.51
C GLU A 238 38.41 6.75 18.55
N ASN A 239 38.33 5.47 18.19
CA ASN A 239 37.82 4.43 19.11
C ASN A 239 38.89 3.81 20.02
N GLU A 240 40.17 4.16 19.87
CA GLU A 240 41.23 3.81 20.83
C GLU A 240 41.16 4.63 22.13
N LYS A 241 40.32 5.69 22.18
CA LYS A 241 40.16 6.54 23.37
C LYS A 241 38.83 6.39 24.11
N ASN A 242 37.83 5.75 23.51
CA ASN A 242 36.51 5.56 24.15
C ASN A 242 36.00 4.14 23.88
N SER A 243 36.66 3.15 24.48
CA SER A 243 36.04 1.85 24.73
C SER A 243 35.35 1.89 26.09
N PRO A 244 34.01 2.03 26.19
CA PRO A 244 33.29 1.58 27.37
C PRO A 244 33.27 0.05 27.34
N GLN A 245 33.92 -0.49 28.34
CA GLN A 245 33.89 -1.89 28.73
C GLN A 245 32.45 -2.42 28.82
N ASP A 246 32.30 -3.68 28.40
CA ASP A 246 31.26 -4.64 28.78
C ASP A 246 30.22 -4.15 29.80
N PHE A 247 28.96 -4.02 29.36
CA PHE A 247 27.75 -4.28 30.15
C PHE A 247 26.61 -4.75 29.25
#